data_AF-A0A848B7H6-F1
#
_entry.id   AF-A0A848B7H6-F1
#
_cell.length_a   1.000
_cell.length_b   1.000
_cell.length_c   1.000
_cell.angle_alpha   90.00
_cell.angle_beta   90.00
_cell.angle_gamma   90.00
#
_symmetry.space_group_name_H-M   'P 1'
#
loop_
_entity.id
_entity.type
_entity.pdbx_description
1 polymer ?
#
loop_
_entity_poly.entity_id
_entity_poly.type
_entity_poly.pdbx_seq_one_letter_code
_entity_poly.pdbx_strand_id
1 'polypeptide(L)' 'TQTEAKLRRDNVQGKENANMTHYAVGKKVRDTIKDLGGTMPEDLPTPDKSIKQIEREQKKKLLKGE' A
#
# COMPACT_ATOMS: atom_id res chain seq x y z
N THR A 1 -3.62 4.70 6.77
CA THR A 1 -3.10 4.98 5.41
C THR A 1 -2.80 6.47 5.28
N GLN A 2 -2.10 6.90 4.23
CA GLN A 2 -1.83 8.33 4.00
C GLN A 2 -3.14 9.13 3.85
N THR A 3 -4.13 8.56 3.16
CA THR A 3 -5.45 9.20 3.03
C THR A 3 -6.16 9.34 4.37
N GLU A 4 -6.12 8.33 5.25
CA GLU A 4 -6.75 8.39 6.58
C GLU A 4 -6.19 9.53 7.45
N ALA A 5 -4.89 9.79 7.34
CA ALA A 5 -4.28 10.94 8.02
C ALA A 5 -4.80 12.27 7.45
N LYS A 6 -4.98 12.35 6.12
CA LYS A 6 -5.51 13.55 5.44
C LYS A 6 -6.99 13.81 5.75
N LEU A 7 -7.84 12.77 5.73
CA LEU A 7 -9.25 12.88 6.08
C LEU A 7 -9.45 13.48 7.47
N ARG A 8 -8.69 12.99 8.46
CA ARG A 8 -8.75 13.49 9.84
C ARG A 8 -8.22 14.91 9.97
N ARG A 9 -7.07 15.21 9.35
CA ARG A 9 -6.44 16.55 9.40
C ARG A 9 -7.36 17.63 8.80
N ASP A 10 -7.95 17.33 7.65
CA ASP A 10 -8.75 18.28 6.89
C ASP A 10 -10.24 18.23 7.29
N ASN A 11 -10.58 17.44 8.33
CA ASN A 11 -11.94 17.19 8.82
C ASN A 11 -12.94 16.87 7.69
N VAL A 12 -12.54 15.98 6.77
CA VAL A 12 -13.36 15.62 5.61
C VAL A 12 -14.54 14.76 6.06
N GLN A 13 -15.75 15.22 5.76
CA GLN A 13 -16.98 14.54 6.14
C GLN A 13 -17.80 14.13 4.91
N GLY A 14 -18.54 13.03 5.06
CA GLY A 14 -19.40 12.50 4.02
C GLY A 14 -18.67 11.55 3.05
N LYS A 15 -19.42 10.56 2.56
CA LYS A 15 -18.91 9.49 1.69
C LYS A 15 -18.26 10.02 0.41
N GLU A 16 -18.90 10.98 -0.24
CA GLU A 16 -18.42 11.52 -1.51
C GLU A 16 -17.08 12.25 -1.36
N ASN A 17 -16.96 13.15 -0.37
CA ASN A 17 -15.72 13.87 -0.12
C ASN A 17 -14.58 12.95 0.33
N ALA A 18 -14.91 11.92 1.13
CA ALA A 18 -13.93 10.90 1.51
C ALA A 18 -13.42 10.16 0.27
N ASN A 19 -14.31 9.72 -0.62
CA ASN A 19 -13.96 9.05 -1.87
C ASN A 19 -13.07 9.94 -2.77
N MET A 20 -13.40 11.22 -2.90
CA MET A 20 -12.60 12.18 -3.66
C MET A 20 -11.21 12.36 -3.05
N THR A 21 -11.10 12.39 -1.72
CA THR A 21 -9.81 12.47 -1.02
C THR A 21 -8.97 11.22 -1.25
N HIS A 22 -9.58 10.02 -1.20
CA HIS A 22 -8.91 8.76 -1.56
C HIS A 22 -8.38 8.78 -2.99
N TYR A 23 -9.22 9.19 -3.94
CA TYR A 23 -8.84 9.30 -5.34
C TYR A 23 -7.67 10.27 -5.55
N ALA A 24 -7.75 11.47 -4.98
CA ALA A 24 -6.72 12.50 -5.14
C ALA A 24 -5.37 12.07 -4.58
N VAL A 25 -5.36 11.48 -3.37
CA VAL A 25 -4.12 10.95 -2.77
C VAL A 25 -3.56 9.80 -3.62
N GLY A 26 -4.40 8.85 -4.04
CA GLY A 26 -3.97 7.73 -4.87
C GLY A 26 -3.43 8.19 -6.24
N LYS A 27 -4.09 9.16 -6.88
CA LYS A 27 -3.62 9.76 -8.14
C LYS A 27 -2.24 10.40 -7.95
N LYS A 28 -2.04 11.18 -6.88
CA LYS A 28 -0.75 11.82 -6.64
C LYS A 28 0.38 10.81 -6.44
N VAL A 29 0.12 9.71 -5.72
CA VAL A 29 1.10 8.63 -5.55
C VAL A 29 1.45 8.00 -6.92
N ARG A 30 0.45 7.69 -7.73
CA ARG A 30 0.64 7.14 -9.09
C ARG A 30 1.44 8.08 -9.99
N ASP A 31 1.09 9.37 -10.00
CA ASP A 31 1.81 10.39 -10.76
C ASP A 31 3.28 10.44 -10.34
N THR A 32 3.57 10.44 -9.03
CA THR A 32 4.95 10.43 -8.52
C THR A 32 5.72 9.16 -8.91
N ILE A 33 5.09 7.98 -8.84
CA ILE A 33 5.74 6.72 -9.25
C ILE A 33 6.12 6.79 -10.74
N LYS A 34 5.21 7.29 -11.58
CA LYS A 34 5.45 7.47 -13.01
C LYS A 34 6.57 8.47 -13.28
N ASP A 35 6.57 9.62 -12.57
CA ASP A 35 7.60 10.65 -12.73
C ASP A 35 8.99 10.16 -12.34
N LEU A 36 9.08 9.26 -11.35
CA LEU A 36 10.32 8.61 -10.93
C LEU A 36 10.71 7.42 -11.83
N GLY A 37 9.91 7.08 -12.85
CA GLY A 37 10.15 5.94 -13.73
C GLY A 37 9.95 4.58 -13.06
N GLY A 38 9.18 4.52 -11.97
CA GLY A 38 8.88 3.29 -11.24
C GLY A 38 7.75 2.46 -11.86
N THR A 39 7.66 1.19 -11.48
CA THR A 39 6.54 0.30 -11.85
C THR A 39 5.27 0.68 -11.08
N MET A 40 4.14 0.74 -11.80
CA MET A 40 2.85 1.07 -11.19
C MET A 40 2.39 0.00 -10.21
N PRO A 41 1.76 0.36 -9.07
CA PRO A 41 1.27 -0.62 -8.09
C PRO A 41 0.29 -1.65 -8.67
N GLU A 42 -0.54 -1.25 -9.62
CA GLU A 42 -1.49 -2.11 -10.34
C GLU A 42 -0.84 -3.11 -11.30
N ASP A 43 0.38 -2.82 -11.74
CA ASP A 43 1.17 -3.69 -12.64
C ASP A 43 2.12 -4.60 -11.86
N LEU A 44 2.21 -4.44 -10.54
CA LEU A 44 3.00 -5.34 -9.71
C LEU A 44 2.37 -6.73 -9.68
N PRO A 45 3.18 -7.80 -9.82
CA PRO A 45 2.66 -9.15 -9.71
C PRO A 45 2.11 -9.38 -8.31
N THR A 46 0.99 -10.08 -8.23
CA THR A 46 0.48 -10.60 -6.96
C THR A 46 1.50 -11.59 -6.38
N PRO A 47 1.96 -11.43 -5.13
CA PRO A 47 2.91 -12.37 -4.53
C PRO A 47 2.32 -13.78 -4.41
N ASP A 48 3.11 -14.81 -4.74
CA ASP A 48 2.70 -16.22 -4.62
C ASP A 48 2.50 -16.68 -3.16
N LYS A 49 3.17 -16.00 -2.22
CA LYS A 49 3.12 -16.32 -0.79
C LYS A 49 2.65 -15.12 0.01
N SER A 50 1.77 -15.38 0.97
CA SER A 50 1.41 -14.41 1.99
C SER A 50 2.57 -14.15 2.94
N ILE A 51 2.61 -12.95 3.53
CA ILE A 51 3.60 -12.56 4.55
C ILE A 51 3.67 -13.60 5.67
N LYS A 52 2.53 -14.11 6.14
CA LYS A 52 2.47 -15.14 7.20
C LYS A 52 3.14 -16.46 6.81
N GLN A 53 3.09 -16.85 5.54
CA GLN A 53 3.78 -18.06 5.07
C GLN A 53 5.29 -17.83 5.07
N ILE A 54 5.74 -16.67 4.58
CA ILE A 54 7.15 -16.27 4.58
C ILE A 54 7.70 -16.25 6.01
N GLU A 55 6.98 -15.64 6.96
CA GLU A 55 7.36 -15.60 8.38
C GLU A 55 7.52 -17.00 8.99
N ARG A 56 6.58 -17.91 8.70
CA ARG A 56 6.64 -19.31 9.17
C ARG A 56 7.82 -20.06 8.58
N GLU A 57 8.11 -19.87 7.29
CA GLU A 57 9.25 -20.48 6.62
C GLU A 57 10.57 -19.96 7.20
N GLN A 58 10.70 -18.64 7.37
CA GLN A 58 11.87 -18.02 8.00
C GLN A 58 12.07 -18.55 9.42
N LYS A 59 11.03 -18.57 10.26
CA LYS A 59 11.10 -19.14 11.61
C LYS A 59 11.54 -20.60 11.62
N LYS A 60 11.04 -21.43 10.68
CA LYS A 60 11.47 -22.82 10.54
C LYS A 60 12.94 -22.94 10.14
N LYS A 61 13.45 -22.08 9.25
CA LYS A 61 14.88 -22.06 8.88
C LYS A 61 15.76 -21.72 10.09
N LEU A 62 15.42 -20.66 10.81
CA LEU A 62 16.11 -20.24 12.05
C LEU A 62 16.15 -21.36 13.11
N LEU A 63 15.06 -22.14 13.24
CA LEU A 63 14.98 -23.26 14.17
C LEU A 63 15.72 -24.52 13.70
N LYS A 64 16.03 -24.64 12.40
CA LYS A 64 16.73 -25.80 11.82
C LYS A 64 18.25 -25.64 11.76
N GLY A 65 18.80 -24.48 12.12
CA GLY A 65 20.24 -24.27 12.23
C GLY A 65 21.00 -24.39 10.90
N GLU A 66 20.44 -23.86 9.81
CA GLU A 66 21.16 -23.56 8.57
C GLU A 66 21.55 -22.07 8.54
#